data_AF-A0A109D4D1-F1
#
_entry.id   AF-A0A109D4D1-F1
#
_cell.length_a   1.000
_cell.length_b   1.000
_cell.length_c   1.000
_cell.angle_alpha   90.00
_cell.angle_beta   90.00
_cell.angle_gamma   90.00
#
_symmetry.space_group_name_H-M   'P 1'
#
loop_
_entity.id
_entity.type
_entity.pdbx_description
1 polymer ?
#
loop_
_entity_poly.entity_id
_entity_poly.type
_entity_poly.pdbx_seq_one_letter_code
_entity_poly.pdbx_strand_id
1 'polypeptide(L)'
;MSHPIYYNSIVHEAYYIEQLASASANHVSKLSESYNTEKAEEYSVSEYEIEYASYIEWLIETVSSHLILCATRTRVLQDSYDFSIEDNPQYSPDLEAFKHFEKVAEVIKGSFKPSLRECCNKIIHATSYDLVFAKNESGSEYWVGKCELKGSFNKKDWIIVLDATKFCFALRYYIDLIKHL
;
A
#
# COMPACT_ATOMS: atom_id res chain seq x y z
N MET A 1 6.03 -31.07 4.39
CA MET A 1 4.67 -30.60 4.75
C MET A 1 4.55 -29.16 4.29
N SER A 2 3.93 -28.91 3.14
CA SER A 2 3.66 -27.55 2.67
C SER A 2 2.48 -27.00 3.46
N HIS A 3 2.70 -25.95 4.24
CA HIS A 3 1.61 -25.21 4.85
C HIS A 3 0.75 -24.64 3.70
N PRO A 4 -0.58 -24.84 3.68
CA PRO A 4 -1.42 -24.22 2.65
C PRO A 4 -1.34 -22.70 2.84
N ILE A 5 -0.66 -22.03 1.92
CA ILE A 5 -0.68 -20.58 1.86
C ILE A 5 -1.96 -20.21 1.08
N TYR A 6 -2.90 -19.61 1.78
CA TYR A 6 -4.15 -19.18 1.17
C TYR A 6 -3.91 -17.91 0.35
N TYR A 7 -3.70 -18.06 -0.96
CA TYR A 7 -3.57 -16.94 -1.91
C TYR A 7 -4.67 -15.89 -1.72
N ASN A 8 -5.90 -16.34 -1.47
CA ASN A 8 -7.07 -15.48 -1.26
C ASN A 8 -6.87 -14.51 -0.09
N SER A 9 -6.11 -14.88 0.94
CA SER A 9 -5.82 -13.98 2.05
C SER A 9 -5.00 -12.76 1.61
N ILE A 10 -4.06 -12.90 0.68
CA ILE A 10 -3.31 -11.76 0.12
C ILE A 10 -4.22 -10.93 -0.80
N VAL A 11 -5.02 -11.60 -1.62
CA VAL A 11 -5.94 -10.95 -2.56
C VAL A 11 -7.02 -10.14 -1.83
N HIS A 12 -7.56 -10.63 -0.72
CA HIS A 12 -8.53 -9.91 0.09
C HIS A 12 -7.95 -8.60 0.65
N GLU A 13 -6.75 -8.65 1.23
CA GLU A 13 -6.10 -7.44 1.72
C GLU A 13 -5.83 -6.44 0.57
N ALA A 14 -5.40 -6.94 -0.59
CA ALA A 14 -5.13 -6.12 -1.77
C ALA A 14 -6.40 -5.41 -2.29
N TYR A 15 -7.54 -6.11 -2.36
CA TYR A 15 -8.82 -5.48 -2.72
C TYR A 15 -9.24 -4.44 -1.69
N TYR A 16 -9.06 -4.71 -0.41
CA TYR A 16 -9.49 -3.78 0.62
C TYR A 16 -8.72 -2.46 0.55
N ILE A 17 -7.39 -2.51 0.42
CA ILE A 17 -6.54 -1.32 0.24
C ILE A 17 -6.94 -0.54 -1.03
N GLU A 18 -7.18 -1.23 -2.14
CA GLU A 18 -7.64 -0.61 -3.39
C GLU A 18 -8.96 0.17 -3.19
N GLN A 19 -9.93 -0.43 -2.51
CA GLN A 19 -11.23 0.21 -2.27
C GLN A 19 -11.07 1.46 -1.39
N LEU A 20 -10.23 1.40 -0.35
CA LEU A 20 -9.94 2.56 0.50
C LEU A 20 -9.31 3.71 -0.31
N ALA A 21 -8.33 3.40 -1.17
CA ALA A 21 -7.68 4.39 -2.02
C ALA A 21 -8.68 5.05 -2.99
N SER A 22 -9.52 4.23 -3.62
CA SER A 22 -10.51 4.68 -4.61
C SER A 22 -11.64 5.50 -3.98
N ALA A 23 -12.01 5.19 -2.73
CA ALA A 23 -13.12 5.84 -2.04
C ALA A 23 -12.72 7.09 -1.24
N SER A 24 -11.44 7.30 -0.94
CA SER A 24 -11.00 8.32 0.03
C SER A 24 -11.50 9.74 -0.28
N ALA A 25 -11.33 10.19 -1.53
CA ALA A 25 -11.79 11.52 -1.95
C ALA A 25 -13.31 11.71 -1.74
N ASN A 26 -14.10 10.73 -2.18
CA ASN A 26 -15.55 10.75 -2.06
C ASN A 26 -16.00 10.68 -0.60
N HIS A 27 -15.31 9.91 0.23
CA HIS A 27 -15.61 9.83 1.66
C HIS A 27 -15.40 11.18 2.34
N VAL A 28 -14.27 11.84 2.11
CA VAL A 28 -13.97 13.17 2.66
C VAL A 28 -15.00 14.21 2.20
N SER A 29 -15.39 14.20 0.92
CA SER A 29 -16.47 15.06 0.42
C SER A 29 -17.79 14.83 1.17
N LYS A 30 -18.20 13.57 1.35
CA LYS A 30 -19.43 13.24 2.08
C LYS A 30 -19.38 13.65 3.55
N LEU A 31 -18.23 13.56 4.21
CA LEU A 31 -18.07 14.06 5.57
C LEU A 31 -18.36 15.57 5.62
N SER A 32 -17.79 16.34 4.68
CA SER A 32 -18.00 17.80 4.63
C SER A 32 -19.44 18.20 4.31
N GLU A 33 -20.17 17.36 3.57
CA GLU A 33 -21.59 17.57 3.24
C GLU A 33 -22.54 17.18 4.39
N SER A 34 -22.12 16.22 5.22
CA SER A 34 -23.00 15.62 6.24
C SER A 34 -22.84 16.23 7.63
N TYR A 35 -21.66 16.77 7.94
CA TYR A 35 -21.32 17.27 9.27
C TYR A 35 -21.19 18.79 9.30
N ASN A 36 -21.50 19.41 10.44
CA ASN A 36 -21.37 20.85 10.56
C ASN A 36 -19.90 21.29 10.48
N THR A 37 -19.62 22.27 9.64
CA THR A 37 -18.28 22.86 9.43
C THR A 37 -18.10 24.18 10.18
N GLU A 38 -19.17 24.74 10.73
CA GLU A 38 -19.13 25.96 11.54
C GLU A 38 -18.50 25.68 12.91
N LYS A 39 -17.70 26.63 13.37
CA LYS A 39 -17.10 26.64 14.70
C LYS A 39 -17.93 27.52 15.61
N ALA A 40 -18.25 27.03 16.80
CA ALA A 40 -18.97 27.84 17.81
C ALA A 40 -18.10 29.01 18.31
N GLU A 41 -16.80 28.77 18.43
CA GLU A 41 -15.77 29.73 18.86
C GLU A 41 -14.52 29.57 17.99
N GLU A 42 -13.68 30.61 17.85
CA GLU A 42 -12.46 30.56 17.01
C GLU A 42 -11.51 29.42 17.40
N TYR A 43 -11.42 29.10 18.69
CA TYR A 43 -10.59 28.02 19.24
C TYR A 43 -11.29 26.66 19.31
N SER A 44 -12.56 26.57 18.88
CA SER A 44 -13.30 25.31 18.87
C SER A 44 -13.03 24.49 17.61
N VAL A 45 -13.29 23.20 17.73
CA VAL A 45 -13.30 22.27 16.60
C VAL A 45 -14.75 22.08 16.15
N SER A 46 -14.97 22.11 14.84
CA SER A 46 -16.24 21.76 14.23
C SER A 46 -16.47 20.25 14.30
N GLU A 47 -17.73 19.84 14.15
CA GLU A 47 -18.09 18.42 14.09
C GLU A 47 -17.38 17.71 12.93
N TYR A 48 -17.31 18.37 11.77
CA TYR A 48 -16.55 17.90 10.61
C TYR A 48 -15.07 17.66 10.93
N GLU A 49 -14.39 18.58 11.63
CA GLU A 49 -12.97 18.44 11.96
C GLU A 49 -12.70 17.23 12.88
N ILE A 50 -13.62 16.94 13.82
CA ILE A 50 -13.51 15.77 14.72
C ILE A 50 -13.64 14.47 13.92
N GLU A 51 -14.64 14.37 13.07
CA GLU A 51 -14.90 13.17 12.26
C GLU A 51 -13.82 12.97 11.20
N TYR A 52 -13.36 14.04 10.58
CA TYR A 52 -12.25 14.01 9.64
C TYR A 52 -10.97 13.50 10.30
N ALA A 53 -10.60 14.04 11.47
CA ALA A 53 -9.43 13.56 12.22
C ALA A 53 -9.54 12.07 12.55
N SER A 54 -10.70 11.64 13.02
CA SER A 54 -10.99 10.23 13.34
C SER A 54 -10.86 9.32 12.11
N TYR A 55 -11.38 9.75 10.95
CA TYR A 55 -11.24 9.04 9.68
C TYR A 55 -9.76 8.91 9.26
N ILE A 56 -8.97 9.99 9.36
CA ILE A 56 -7.56 9.97 8.97
C ILE A 56 -6.75 9.04 9.87
N GLU A 57 -6.94 9.10 11.19
CA GLU A 57 -6.29 8.18 12.14
C GLU A 57 -6.60 6.72 11.80
N TRP A 58 -7.89 6.40 11.62
CA TRP A 58 -8.34 5.08 11.21
C TRP A 58 -7.73 4.64 9.87
N LEU A 59 -7.69 5.53 8.87
CA LEU A 59 -7.18 5.22 7.53
C LEU A 59 -5.69 4.89 7.58
N ILE A 60 -4.90 5.67 8.33
CA ILE A 60 -3.45 5.43 8.50
C ILE A 60 -3.21 4.07 9.12
N GLU A 61 -3.88 3.76 10.24
CA GLU A 61 -3.74 2.48 10.95
C GLU A 61 -4.15 1.30 10.07
N THR A 62 -5.31 1.44 9.41
CA THR A 62 -5.90 0.40 8.57
C THR A 62 -4.99 0.10 7.38
N VAL A 63 -4.64 1.10 6.57
CA VAL A 63 -3.81 0.88 5.38
C VAL A 63 -2.44 0.33 5.76
N SER A 64 -1.83 0.81 6.83
CA SER A 64 -0.54 0.29 7.33
C SER A 64 -0.64 -1.20 7.69
N SER A 65 -1.64 -1.57 8.49
CA SER A 65 -1.87 -2.94 8.95
C SER A 65 -2.11 -3.91 7.78
N HIS A 66 -2.94 -3.51 6.81
CA HIS A 66 -3.24 -4.33 5.64
C HIS A 66 -2.04 -4.44 4.70
N LEU A 67 -1.24 -3.38 4.52
CA LEU A 67 0.01 -3.45 3.75
C LEU A 67 1.02 -4.41 4.38
N ILE A 68 1.19 -4.39 5.71
CA ILE A 68 2.07 -5.33 6.42
C ILE A 68 1.60 -6.77 6.23
N LEU A 69 0.29 -7.02 6.31
CA LEU A 69 -0.28 -8.35 6.07
C LEU A 69 -0.06 -8.82 4.62
N CYS A 70 -0.32 -7.96 3.63
CA CYS A 70 0.00 -8.22 2.22
C CYS A 70 1.46 -8.59 2.05
N ALA A 71 2.37 -7.75 2.53
CA ALA A 71 3.80 -7.89 2.36
C ALA A 71 4.32 -9.17 3.03
N THR A 72 3.96 -9.40 4.29
CA THR A 72 4.43 -10.55 5.06
C THR A 72 3.96 -11.86 4.44
N ARG A 73 2.66 -11.97 4.10
CA ARG A 73 2.12 -13.18 3.48
C ARG A 73 2.71 -13.44 2.09
N THR A 74 2.93 -12.39 1.30
CA THR A 74 3.60 -12.49 0.00
C THR A 74 5.05 -12.94 0.16
N ARG A 75 5.78 -12.43 1.15
CA ARG A 75 7.16 -12.85 1.42
C ARG A 75 7.24 -14.32 1.85
N VAL A 76 6.35 -14.76 2.74
CA VAL A 76 6.25 -16.17 3.13
C VAL A 76 5.99 -17.05 1.90
N LEU A 77 5.09 -16.63 1.01
CA LEU A 77 4.84 -17.33 -0.26
C LEU A 77 6.09 -17.42 -1.14
N GLN A 78 6.76 -16.30 -1.36
CA GLN A 78 7.98 -16.24 -2.18
C GLN A 78 9.15 -17.02 -1.59
N ASP A 79 9.22 -17.16 -0.26
CA ASP A 79 10.30 -17.90 0.41
C ASP A 79 9.99 -19.40 0.57
N SER A 80 8.71 -19.80 0.46
CA SER A 80 8.28 -21.19 0.66
C SER A 80 8.29 -22.03 -0.62
N TYR A 81 8.27 -21.39 -1.79
CA TYR A 81 8.13 -22.05 -3.08
C TYR A 81 9.21 -21.59 -4.05
N ASP A 82 9.75 -22.55 -4.79
CA ASP A 82 10.58 -22.26 -5.95
C ASP A 82 9.67 -22.14 -7.17
N PHE A 83 9.61 -20.92 -7.74
CA PHE A 83 8.84 -20.62 -8.94
C PHE A 83 9.72 -20.57 -10.20
N SER A 84 10.91 -21.17 -10.15
CA SER A 84 11.75 -21.33 -11.33
C SER A 84 11.11 -22.28 -12.34
N ILE A 85 11.23 -21.94 -13.63
CA ILE A 85 10.77 -22.78 -14.74
C ILE A 85 12.01 -23.51 -15.28
N GLU A 86 11.98 -24.84 -15.36
CA GLU A 86 13.12 -25.65 -15.82
C GLU A 86 13.66 -25.19 -17.19
N ASP A 87 12.76 -24.90 -18.13
CA ASP A 87 13.10 -24.43 -19.48
C ASP A 87 13.47 -22.95 -19.55
N ASN A 88 13.20 -22.17 -18.50
CA ASN A 88 13.59 -20.76 -18.42
C ASN A 88 13.95 -20.33 -16.98
N PRO A 89 15.14 -20.71 -16.48
CA PRO A 89 15.55 -20.41 -15.11
C PRO A 89 15.75 -18.91 -14.83
N GLN A 90 15.80 -18.07 -15.87
CA GLN A 90 15.92 -16.61 -15.73
C GLN A 90 14.56 -15.91 -15.58
N TYR A 91 13.46 -16.62 -15.83
CA TYR A 91 12.12 -16.09 -15.65
C TYR A 91 11.86 -15.78 -14.18
N SER A 92 11.22 -14.64 -13.92
CA SER A 92 10.88 -14.19 -12.58
C SER A 92 9.46 -13.62 -12.57
N PRO A 93 8.47 -14.36 -12.04
CA PRO A 93 7.10 -13.85 -11.94
C PRO A 93 7.02 -12.59 -11.06
N ASP A 94 7.92 -12.46 -10.08
CA ASP A 94 8.09 -11.27 -9.24
C ASP A 94 8.43 -10.01 -10.05
N LEU A 95 9.39 -10.12 -10.96
CA LEU A 95 9.80 -9.01 -11.82
C LEU A 95 8.81 -8.75 -12.95
N GLU A 96 8.21 -9.79 -13.52
CA GLU A 96 7.16 -9.63 -14.54
C GLU A 96 5.99 -8.84 -13.96
N ALA A 97 5.46 -9.27 -12.82
CA ALA A 97 4.30 -8.64 -12.23
C ALA A 97 4.58 -7.20 -11.76
N PHE A 98 5.77 -6.94 -11.23
CA PHE A 98 6.19 -5.58 -10.90
C PHE A 98 6.26 -4.66 -12.14
N LYS A 99 6.81 -5.15 -13.25
CA LYS A 99 6.99 -4.38 -14.48
C LYS A 99 5.70 -4.20 -15.28
N HIS A 100 4.72 -5.08 -15.10
CA HIS A 100 3.42 -4.99 -15.77
C HIS A 100 2.70 -3.68 -15.46
N PHE A 101 2.91 -3.11 -14.27
CA PHE A 101 2.33 -1.84 -13.85
C PHE A 101 3.40 -0.76 -13.71
N GLU A 102 3.26 0.35 -14.43
CA GLU A 102 4.23 1.44 -14.33
C GLU A 102 4.14 2.18 -12.99
N LYS A 103 5.32 2.52 -12.43
CA LYS A 103 5.44 3.35 -11.22
C LYS A 103 4.75 2.74 -9.99
N VAL A 104 4.87 1.42 -9.79
CA VAL A 104 4.45 0.75 -8.55
C VAL A 104 5.22 1.30 -7.35
N ALA A 105 6.54 1.54 -7.51
CA ALA A 105 7.36 2.17 -6.50
C ALA A 105 8.35 3.13 -7.15
N GLU A 106 8.55 4.28 -6.52
CA GLU A 106 9.54 5.29 -6.88
C GLU A 106 10.61 5.36 -5.80
N VAL A 107 11.88 5.26 -6.20
CA VAL A 107 13.01 5.35 -5.27
C VAL A 107 13.45 6.81 -5.15
N ILE A 108 13.16 7.42 -4.00
CA ILE A 108 13.56 8.80 -3.69
C ILE A 108 14.99 8.82 -3.13
N LYS A 109 15.32 7.85 -2.28
CA LYS A 109 16.66 7.68 -1.69
C LYS A 109 17.02 6.20 -1.57
N GLY A 110 18.28 5.88 -1.82
CA GLY A 110 18.84 4.53 -1.74
C GLY A 110 19.17 3.95 -3.12
N SER A 111 19.80 2.78 -3.14
CA SER A 111 20.20 2.09 -4.37
C SER A 111 19.80 0.62 -4.27
N PHE A 112 18.62 0.30 -4.80
CA PHE A 112 18.12 -1.06 -4.96
C PHE A 112 17.31 -1.15 -6.25
N LYS A 113 17.15 -2.37 -6.76
CA LYS A 113 16.32 -2.63 -7.93
C LYS A 113 14.90 -2.94 -7.47
N PRO A 114 13.90 -2.14 -7.84
CA PRO A 114 12.52 -2.38 -7.44
C PRO A 114 12.00 -3.71 -8.00
N SER A 115 11.28 -4.44 -7.16
CA SER A 115 10.54 -5.66 -7.47
C SER A 115 9.41 -5.82 -6.45
N LEU A 116 8.48 -6.76 -6.64
CA LEU A 116 7.43 -7.00 -5.64
C LEU A 116 8.01 -7.46 -4.30
N ARG A 117 9.00 -8.38 -4.34
CA ARG A 117 9.76 -8.82 -3.17
C ARG A 117 10.41 -7.65 -2.46
N GLU A 118 11.04 -6.74 -3.21
CA GLU A 118 11.71 -5.58 -2.61
C GLU A 118 10.71 -4.58 -2.03
N CYS A 119 9.55 -4.36 -2.67
CA CYS A 119 8.47 -3.56 -2.11
C CYS A 119 7.98 -4.16 -0.78
N CYS A 120 7.75 -5.47 -0.73
CA CYS A 120 7.36 -6.16 0.49
C CYS A 120 8.41 -6.01 1.61
N ASN A 121 9.71 -6.17 1.28
CA ASN A 121 10.79 -5.94 2.24
C ASN A 121 10.76 -4.50 2.79
N LYS A 122 10.53 -3.51 1.93
CA LYS A 122 10.48 -2.10 2.34
C LYS A 122 9.27 -1.82 3.22
N ILE A 123 8.11 -2.39 2.94
CA ILE A 123 6.92 -2.31 3.81
C ILE A 123 7.25 -2.90 5.20
N ILE A 124 7.79 -4.12 5.25
CA ILE A 124 8.05 -4.84 6.50
C ILE A 124 9.11 -4.16 7.37
N HIS A 125 10.12 -3.55 6.74
CA HIS A 125 11.27 -2.95 7.44
C HIS A 125 11.22 -1.42 7.51
N ALA A 126 10.10 -0.80 7.15
CA ALA A 126 9.93 0.64 7.30
C ALA A 126 9.97 1.02 8.79
N THR A 127 10.73 2.06 9.11
CA THR A 127 10.75 2.70 10.44
C THR A 127 9.86 3.94 10.49
N SER A 128 9.45 4.45 9.32
CA SER A 128 8.43 5.50 9.20
C SER A 128 7.55 5.20 7.98
N TYR A 129 6.27 5.52 8.17
CA TYR A 129 5.19 5.30 7.22
C TYR A 129 4.30 6.52 7.25
N ASP A 130 4.10 7.13 6.08
CA ASP A 130 3.28 8.32 5.93
C ASP A 130 2.38 8.16 4.70
N LEU A 131 1.07 8.40 4.84
CA LEU A 131 0.17 8.45 3.69
C LEU A 131 0.41 9.74 2.89
N VAL A 132 0.32 9.65 1.56
CA VAL A 132 0.41 10.82 0.68
C VAL A 132 -0.99 11.36 0.45
N PHE A 133 -1.18 12.64 0.74
CA PHE A 133 -2.46 13.32 0.60
C PHE A 133 -2.44 14.33 -0.55
N ALA A 134 -3.61 14.56 -1.14
CA ALA A 134 -3.89 15.70 -2.00
C ALA A 134 -5.12 16.43 -1.49
N LYS A 135 -5.31 17.68 -1.91
CA LYS A 135 -6.47 18.48 -1.56
C LYS A 135 -7.54 18.39 -2.63
N ASN A 136 -8.79 18.24 -2.22
CA ASN A 136 -9.94 18.42 -3.11
C ASN A 136 -10.22 19.91 -3.35
N GLU A 137 -11.22 20.22 -4.17
CA GLU A 137 -11.62 21.61 -4.49
C GLU A 137 -12.05 22.40 -3.24
N SER A 138 -12.58 21.71 -2.23
CA SER A 138 -12.98 22.28 -0.94
C SER A 138 -11.79 22.53 0.00
N GLY A 139 -10.58 22.12 -0.38
CA GLY A 139 -9.36 22.26 0.42
C GLY A 139 -9.10 21.13 1.42
N SER A 140 -10.02 20.17 1.54
CA SER A 140 -9.88 19.00 2.41
C SER A 140 -8.90 17.98 1.83
N GLU A 141 -8.05 17.42 2.69
CA GLU A 141 -7.08 16.42 2.28
C GLU A 141 -7.71 15.03 2.17
N TYR A 142 -7.30 14.28 1.16
CA TYR A 142 -7.71 12.89 0.96
C TYR A 142 -6.53 12.06 0.48
N TRP A 143 -6.56 10.76 0.80
CA TRP A 143 -5.47 9.87 0.47
C TRP A 143 -5.48 9.54 -1.03
N VAL A 144 -4.33 9.69 -1.69
CA VAL A 144 -4.22 9.44 -3.15
C VAL A 144 -3.80 8.02 -3.52
N GLY A 145 -3.92 7.07 -2.59
CA GLY A 145 -3.51 5.68 -2.83
C GLY A 145 -2.00 5.45 -2.78
N LYS A 146 -1.22 6.40 -2.23
CA LYS A 146 0.25 6.29 -2.12
C LYS A 146 0.71 6.42 -0.67
N CYS A 147 1.83 5.78 -0.33
CA CYS A 147 2.50 5.96 0.95
C CYS A 147 4.01 6.19 0.74
N GLU A 148 4.57 7.02 1.60
CA GLU A 148 6.01 7.16 1.75
C GLU A 148 6.50 6.19 2.82
N LEU A 149 7.52 5.41 2.47
CA LEU A 149 8.17 4.44 3.35
C LEU A 149 9.62 4.86 3.55
N LYS A 150 10.04 4.97 4.80
CA LYS A 150 11.41 5.30 5.18
C LYS A 150 11.99 4.20 6.04
N GLY A 151 13.29 3.95 5.87
CA GLY A 151 14.01 3.05 6.77
C GLY A 151 15.50 3.08 6.54
N SER A 152 16.22 2.18 7.20
CA SER A 152 17.66 2.04 7.04
C SER A 152 18.07 0.59 6.96
N PHE A 153 19.13 0.31 6.20
CA PHE A 153 19.78 -1.00 6.14
C PHE A 153 21.29 -0.82 6.08
N ASN A 154 22.04 -1.52 6.94
CA ASN A 154 23.51 -1.37 7.04
C ASN A 154 23.97 0.10 7.12
N LYS A 155 23.30 0.91 7.94
CA LYS A 155 23.55 2.35 8.13
C LYS A 155 23.33 3.22 6.88
N LYS A 156 22.66 2.69 5.84
CA LYS A 156 22.24 3.45 4.66
C LYS A 156 20.73 3.63 4.71
N ASP A 157 20.28 4.87 4.71
CA ASP A 157 18.85 5.14 4.66
C ASP A 157 18.31 4.96 3.24
N TRP A 158 17.03 4.61 3.18
CA TRP A 158 16.26 4.53 1.96
C TRP A 158 14.91 5.21 2.17
N ILE A 159 14.37 5.76 1.08
CA ILE A 159 13.05 6.39 1.02
C ILE A 159 12.41 5.97 -0.30
N ILE A 160 11.18 5.46 -0.24
CA ILE A 160 10.36 5.18 -1.41
C ILE A 160 8.99 5.81 -1.29
N VAL A 161 8.41 6.15 -2.44
CA VAL A 161 6.97 6.35 -2.58
C VAL A 161 6.39 5.11 -3.24
N LEU A 162 5.54 4.39 -2.53
CA LEU A 162 4.82 3.23 -3.02
C LEU A 162 3.42 3.67 -3.47
N ASP A 163 3.04 3.31 -4.68
CA ASP A 163 1.65 3.38 -5.15
C ASP A 163 0.94 2.11 -4.68
N ALA A 164 0.21 2.22 -3.56
CA ALA A 164 -0.41 1.10 -2.87
C ALA A 164 -1.46 0.42 -3.78
N THR A 165 -2.20 1.20 -4.57
CA THR A 165 -3.17 0.66 -5.53
C THR A 165 -2.49 -0.20 -6.58
N LYS A 166 -1.44 0.32 -7.23
CA LYS A 166 -0.70 -0.44 -8.25
C LYS A 166 0.08 -1.61 -7.67
N PHE A 167 0.60 -1.47 -6.46
CA PHE A 167 1.22 -2.58 -5.74
C PHE A 167 0.20 -3.72 -5.53
N CYS A 168 -1.03 -3.40 -5.13
CA CYS A 168 -2.11 -4.38 -5.00
C CYS A 168 -2.46 -5.05 -6.33
N PHE A 169 -2.50 -4.29 -7.43
CA PHE A 169 -2.71 -4.86 -8.77
C PHE A 169 -1.59 -5.82 -9.18
N ALA A 170 -0.35 -5.41 -8.95
CA ALA A 170 0.83 -6.21 -9.23
C ALA A 170 0.86 -7.48 -8.37
N LEU A 171 0.45 -7.42 -7.09
CA LEU A 171 0.32 -8.62 -6.24
C LEU A 171 -0.72 -9.60 -6.76
N ARG A 172 -1.89 -9.11 -7.19
CA ARG A 172 -2.93 -9.99 -7.76
C ARG A 172 -2.44 -10.65 -9.04
N TYR A 173 -1.83 -9.87 -9.93
CA TYR A 173 -1.27 -10.40 -11.17
C TYR A 173 -0.15 -11.41 -10.91
N TYR A 174 0.74 -11.15 -9.94
CA TYR A 174 1.75 -12.10 -9.47
C TYR A 174 1.14 -13.42 -9.02
N ILE A 175 0.09 -13.36 -8.19
CA ILE A 175 -0.63 -14.54 -7.71
C ILE A 175 -1.25 -15.32 -8.87
N ASP A 176 -1.78 -14.64 -9.88
CA ASP A 176 -2.35 -15.32 -11.04
C ASP A 176 -1.27 -15.96 -11.91
N LEU A 177 -0.12 -15.29 -12.11
CA LEU A 177 1.02 -15.89 -12.82
C LEU A 177 1.46 -17.21 -12.17
N ILE A 178 1.70 -17.22 -10.86
CA ILE A 178 2.23 -18.41 -10.16
C ILE A 178 1.22 -19.55 -10.01
N LYS A 179 -0.09 -19.30 -10.15
CA LYS A 179 -1.10 -20.38 -10.20
C LYS A 179 -1.04 -21.16 -11.52
N HIS A 180 -0.42 -20.58 -12.53
CA HIS A 180 -0.31 -21.14 -13.87
C HIS A 180 1.12 -21.60 -14.22
N LEU A 181 2.03 -21.59 -13.23
CA LEU A 181 3.35 -22.21 -13.26
C LEU A 181 3.27 -23.61 -12.64
#